data_AF-A0A6I9M0G4-F1
#
_entry.id   AF-A0A6I9M0G4-F1
#
_cell.length_a   1.000
_cell.length_b   1.000
_cell.length_c   1.000
_cell.angle_alpha   90.00
_cell.angle_beta   90.00
_cell.angle_gamma   90.00
#
_symmetry.space_group_name_H-M   'P 1'
#
loop_
_entity.id
_entity.type
_entity.pdbx_description
1 polymer ?
#
loop_
_entity_poly.entity_id
_entity_poly.type
_entity_poly.pdbx_seq_one_letter_code
_entity_poly.pdbx_strand_id
1 'polypeptide(L)'
;MAETSEEVAVLVQRVVKDITNAFRRNPHIDEIGLIPCPEARYNRSPIVLVENKLGVESWCVKFLLPYVHNKLLLYRTRKQWLNKDELIDVTCTLLLLNPDFTTAWNVRKELILSGTLSPIKDLHLGKLALTKFPKSPETWIHRRWVLQQLSQETSSPSSVAKGNLGTVPAERTQRIIQEEMEVCGEAAGRYPSNYNAWSHRIWVLQNVAKLDLKILLDELSSTKHWASMHVSDHSGFHYRQFLLKSLISQTAMDTSGLQQNSLKNEPKDEEATASTEEPRVNLTQLLEEEVDFCTDLIDSYPGHETLWCHRRHVFYLQHHLNGRFPPSLTHLSPADCSGGALNDLHLIPASPQLSQAMEVDGLNDSSKQGYSQETKRLKRTPAPDSLGLEMEHRFIDQVLSTCRNVEQARYANAYRKWLVTLSQ
;
A
#
# COMPACT_ATOMS: atom_id res chain seq x y z
N MET A 1 -42.99 -7.92 11.12
CA MET A 1 -42.83 -7.36 9.76
C MET A 1 -43.43 -5.97 9.81
N ALA A 2 -42.72 -4.93 9.37
CA ALA A 2 -43.28 -3.58 9.34
C ALA A 2 -44.30 -3.52 8.20
N GLU A 3 -45.56 -3.19 8.50
CA GLU A 3 -46.66 -3.19 7.54
C GLU A 3 -46.81 -1.82 6.84
N THR A 4 -46.13 -0.78 7.33
CA THR A 4 -46.19 0.59 6.78
C THR A 4 -44.80 1.25 6.62
N SER A 5 -44.69 2.22 5.71
CA SER A 5 -43.45 3.01 5.49
C SER A 5 -42.98 3.72 6.77
N GLU A 6 -43.92 4.15 7.61
CA GLU A 6 -43.65 4.81 8.89
C GLU A 6 -43.04 3.85 9.92
N GLU A 7 -43.55 2.62 10.01
CA GLU A 7 -42.97 1.58 10.89
C GLU A 7 -41.52 1.25 10.50
N VAL A 8 -41.23 1.18 9.20
CA VAL A 8 -39.85 0.98 8.70
C VAL A 8 -38.97 2.16 9.11
N ALA A 9 -39.46 3.40 9.00
CA ALA A 9 -38.70 4.58 9.40
C ALA A 9 -38.36 4.57 10.90
N VAL A 10 -39.33 4.24 11.77
CA VAL A 10 -39.12 4.15 13.22
C VAL A 10 -38.14 3.03 13.56
N LEU A 11 -38.28 1.86 12.92
CA LEU A 11 -37.37 0.74 13.08
C LEU A 11 -35.94 1.13 12.70
N VAL A 12 -35.73 1.73 11.53
CA VAL A 12 -34.40 2.13 11.07
C VAL A 12 -33.79 3.19 11.98
N GLN A 13 -34.56 4.18 12.43
CA GLN A 13 -34.07 5.17 13.40
C GLN A 13 -33.60 4.53 14.71
N ARG A 14 -34.31 3.49 15.17
CA ARG A 14 -33.88 2.70 16.33
C ARG A 14 -32.56 1.98 16.05
N VAL A 15 -32.41 1.36 14.88
CA VAL A 15 -31.16 0.65 14.51
C VAL A 15 -29.97 1.60 14.43
N VAL A 16 -30.11 2.79 13.87
CA VAL A 16 -29.05 3.83 13.86
C VAL A 16 -28.62 4.16 15.30
N LYS A 17 -29.59 4.39 16.19
CA LYS A 17 -29.30 4.65 17.61
C LYS A 17 -28.63 3.46 18.30
N ASP A 18 -29.03 2.23 17.97
CA ASP A 18 -28.42 1.02 18.53
C ASP A 18 -26.94 0.89 18.14
N ILE A 19 -26.57 1.23 16.89
CA ILE A 19 -25.17 1.30 16.44
C ILE A 19 -24.40 2.36 17.24
N THR A 20 -24.92 3.59 17.32
CA THR A 20 -24.26 4.66 18.09
C THR A 20 -24.11 4.28 19.56
N ASN A 21 -25.12 3.63 20.15
CA ASN A 21 -25.06 3.13 21.51
C ASN A 21 -24.03 2.01 21.69
N ALA A 22 -23.82 1.15 20.69
CA ALA A 22 -22.79 0.12 20.74
C ALA A 22 -21.39 0.75 20.89
N PHE A 23 -21.06 1.79 20.10
CA PHE A 23 -19.79 2.51 20.22
C PHE A 23 -19.64 3.25 21.56
N ARG A 24 -20.73 3.77 22.14
CA ARG A 24 -20.68 4.38 23.48
C ARG A 24 -20.43 3.34 24.58
N ARG A 25 -21.01 2.14 24.44
CA ARG A 25 -20.86 1.05 25.41
C ARG A 25 -19.49 0.39 25.34
N ASN A 26 -18.99 0.18 24.13
CA ASN A 26 -17.67 -0.39 23.89
C ASN A 26 -16.88 0.47 22.88
N PRO A 27 -15.97 1.34 23.36
CA PRO A 27 -15.06 2.12 22.50
C PRO A 27 -13.98 1.28 21.82
N HIS A 28 -13.80 0.02 22.23
CA HIS A 28 -12.76 -0.89 21.74
C HIS A 28 -13.27 -1.88 20.69
N ILE A 29 -14.40 -1.57 20.03
CA ILE A 29 -14.85 -2.35 18.88
C ILE A 29 -13.72 -2.36 17.84
N ASP A 30 -13.32 -3.55 17.41
CA ASP A 30 -12.16 -3.74 16.53
C ASP A 30 -12.58 -4.22 15.13
N GLU A 31 -13.79 -4.75 14.96
CA GLU A 31 -14.27 -5.33 13.71
C GLU A 31 -15.79 -5.30 13.58
N ILE A 32 -16.25 -5.16 12.34
CA ILE A 32 -17.66 -5.23 11.99
C ILE A 32 -17.96 -6.42 11.09
N GLY A 33 -19.14 -7.04 11.28
CA GLY A 33 -19.55 -8.22 10.53
C GLY A 33 -21.01 -8.17 10.10
N LEU A 34 -21.34 -8.89 9.03
CA LEU A 34 -22.72 -9.17 8.65
C LEU A 34 -23.11 -10.54 9.20
N ILE A 35 -24.16 -10.62 10.00
CA ILE A 35 -24.68 -11.89 10.53
C ILE A 35 -25.77 -12.41 9.57
N PRO A 36 -25.60 -13.60 8.96
CA PRO A 36 -26.63 -14.21 8.14
C PRO A 36 -27.89 -14.47 8.97
N CYS A 37 -28.94 -13.70 8.70
CA CYS A 37 -30.23 -13.75 9.37
C CYS A 37 -31.28 -13.22 8.40
N PRO A 38 -32.05 -14.10 7.71
CA PRO A 38 -32.98 -13.68 6.66
C PRO A 38 -34.24 -12.99 7.19
N GLU A 39 -34.63 -13.32 8.42
CA GLU A 39 -35.85 -12.83 9.08
C GLU A 39 -35.56 -12.25 10.46
N ALA A 40 -36.36 -11.28 10.87
CA ALA A 40 -36.23 -10.65 12.18
C ALA A 40 -36.68 -11.60 13.29
N ARG A 41 -35.84 -11.78 14.31
CA ARG A 41 -36.24 -12.45 15.56
C ARG A 41 -37.06 -11.47 16.41
N TYR A 42 -38.17 -11.94 16.98
CA TYR A 42 -39.11 -11.10 17.73
C TYR A 42 -38.42 -10.30 18.85
N ASN A 43 -38.67 -8.98 18.86
CA ASN A 43 -38.24 -8.01 19.88
C ASN A 43 -36.72 -7.94 20.17
N ARG A 44 -35.86 -8.31 19.23
CA ARG A 44 -34.40 -8.15 19.34
C ARG A 44 -33.88 -7.10 18.37
N SER A 45 -32.91 -6.30 18.79
CA SER A 45 -32.17 -5.41 17.89
C SER A 45 -31.35 -6.25 16.90
N PRO A 46 -31.27 -5.87 15.60
CA PRO A 46 -30.36 -6.51 14.65
C PRO A 46 -28.88 -6.19 14.91
N ILE A 47 -28.58 -5.30 15.87
CA ILE A 47 -27.23 -4.94 16.27
C ILE A 47 -26.79 -5.87 17.41
N VAL A 48 -25.79 -6.71 17.14
CA VAL A 48 -25.30 -7.72 18.06
C VAL A 48 -23.84 -7.41 18.37
N LEU A 49 -23.56 -7.02 19.61
CA LEU A 49 -22.20 -6.80 20.11
C LEU A 49 -21.78 -8.01 20.94
N VAL A 50 -20.73 -8.70 20.51
CA VAL A 50 -20.11 -9.81 21.25
C VAL A 50 -18.64 -9.47 21.40
N GLU A 51 -18.17 -9.34 22.64
CA GLU A 51 -16.81 -8.86 22.94
C GLU A 51 -16.53 -7.52 22.22
N ASN A 52 -15.55 -7.50 21.33
CA ASN A 52 -15.17 -6.33 20.52
C ASN A 52 -15.72 -6.38 19.08
N LYS A 53 -16.58 -7.35 18.77
CA LYS A 53 -17.11 -7.58 17.42
C LYS A 53 -18.54 -7.04 17.29
N LEU A 54 -18.75 -6.12 16.34
CA LEU A 54 -20.07 -5.54 16.06
C LEU A 54 -20.71 -6.22 14.85
N GLY A 55 -21.70 -7.07 15.10
CA GLY A 55 -22.49 -7.74 14.08
C GLY A 55 -23.76 -6.98 13.72
N VAL A 56 -24.10 -6.95 12.43
CA VAL A 56 -25.39 -6.46 11.90
C VAL A 56 -26.12 -7.61 11.25
N GLU A 57 -27.32 -7.96 11.73
CA GLU A 57 -28.16 -9.00 11.13
C GLU A 57 -28.63 -8.61 9.72
N SER A 58 -28.49 -9.52 8.75
CA SER A 58 -28.69 -9.20 7.33
C SER A 58 -30.10 -8.74 6.96
N TRP A 59 -31.14 -9.18 7.68
CA TRP A 59 -32.53 -8.83 7.38
C TRP A 59 -32.78 -7.32 7.46
N CYS A 60 -32.05 -6.58 8.30
CA CYS A 60 -32.29 -5.15 8.49
C CYS A 60 -31.62 -4.30 7.41
N VAL A 61 -30.57 -4.80 6.75
CA VAL A 61 -29.74 -4.03 5.80
C VAL A 61 -30.56 -3.53 4.61
N LYS A 62 -31.49 -4.35 4.09
CA LYS A 62 -32.39 -3.98 2.98
C LYS A 62 -33.32 -2.80 3.28
N PHE A 63 -33.53 -2.47 4.56
CA PHE A 63 -34.31 -1.31 4.99
C PHE A 63 -33.41 -0.17 5.45
N LEU A 64 -32.39 -0.51 6.23
CA LEU A 64 -31.44 0.41 6.83
C LEU A 64 -30.69 1.20 5.76
N LEU A 65 -30.06 0.51 4.80
CA LEU A 65 -29.19 1.14 3.80
C LEU A 65 -29.95 2.13 2.91
N PRO A 66 -31.09 1.78 2.26
CA PRO A 66 -31.83 2.74 1.45
C PRO A 66 -32.33 3.95 2.25
N TYR A 67 -32.75 3.73 3.51
CA TYR A 67 -33.22 4.81 4.37
C TYR A 67 -32.11 5.80 4.71
N VAL A 68 -30.95 5.33 5.23
CA VAL A 68 -29.85 6.25 5.58
C VAL A 68 -29.22 6.91 4.36
N HIS A 69 -29.18 6.20 3.23
CA HIS A 69 -28.74 6.74 1.95
C HIS A 69 -29.65 7.89 1.48
N ASN A 70 -30.97 7.66 1.41
CA ASN A 70 -31.92 8.68 0.99
C ASN A 70 -31.98 9.85 1.97
N LYS A 71 -31.91 9.59 3.28
CA LYS A 71 -31.86 10.66 4.30
C LYS A 71 -30.65 11.57 4.09
N LEU A 72 -29.48 11.01 3.76
CA LEU A 72 -28.29 11.82 3.45
C LEU A 72 -28.41 12.59 2.12
N LEU A 73 -29.02 11.99 1.09
CA LEU A 73 -29.26 12.68 -0.18
C LEU A 73 -30.27 13.84 -0.04
N LEU A 74 -31.30 13.68 0.78
CA LEU A 74 -32.26 14.75 1.07
C LEU A 74 -31.59 15.90 1.83
N TYR A 75 -30.66 15.60 2.75
CA TYR A 75 -29.79 16.60 3.35
C TYR A 75 -28.96 17.34 2.30
N ARG A 76 -28.26 16.60 1.43
CA ARG A 76 -27.40 17.21 0.38
C ARG A 76 -28.17 18.05 -0.62
N THR A 77 -29.38 17.64 -0.97
CA THR A 77 -30.29 18.39 -1.86
C THR A 77 -31.10 19.47 -1.12
N ARG A 78 -30.83 19.70 0.18
CA ARG A 78 -31.49 20.70 1.04
C ARG A 78 -33.01 20.51 1.16
N LYS A 79 -33.51 19.31 0.89
CA LYS A 79 -34.94 18.96 1.01
C LYS A 79 -35.33 18.57 2.43
N GLN A 80 -34.36 18.13 3.24
CA GLN A 80 -34.57 17.76 4.63
C GLN A 80 -33.38 18.22 5.47
N TRP A 81 -33.63 18.95 6.56
CA TRP A 81 -32.59 19.35 7.49
C TRP A 81 -32.24 18.19 8.46
N LEU A 82 -30.96 18.04 8.76
CA LEU A 82 -30.45 17.14 9.79
C LEU A 82 -29.54 17.95 10.73
N ASN A 83 -29.64 17.69 12.02
CA ASN A 83 -28.71 18.29 12.98
C ASN A 83 -27.31 17.63 12.88
N LYS A 84 -26.33 18.24 13.55
CA LYS A 84 -24.93 17.78 13.52
C LYS A 84 -24.76 16.35 14.03
N ASP A 85 -25.44 15.97 15.11
CA ASP A 85 -25.36 14.62 15.69
C ASP A 85 -26.01 13.59 14.76
N GLU A 86 -27.16 13.91 14.17
CA GLU A 86 -27.83 13.08 13.17
C GLU A 86 -26.96 12.87 11.94
N LEU A 87 -26.25 13.91 11.46
CA LEU A 87 -25.33 13.77 10.33
C LEU A 87 -24.19 12.81 10.66
N ILE A 88 -23.62 12.89 11.86
CA ILE A 88 -22.56 11.99 12.32
C ILE A 88 -23.09 10.55 12.38
N ASP A 89 -24.28 10.32 12.96
CA ASP A 89 -24.89 9.01 13.14
C ASP A 89 -25.30 8.37 11.79
N VAL A 90 -25.94 9.15 10.92
CA VAL A 90 -26.37 8.70 9.57
C VAL A 90 -25.17 8.35 8.70
N THR A 91 -24.16 9.23 8.66
CA THR A 91 -22.95 8.96 7.85
C THR A 91 -22.12 7.81 8.43
N CYS A 92 -22.03 7.67 9.75
CA CYS A 92 -21.37 6.53 10.40
C CYS A 92 -22.04 5.22 9.97
N THR A 93 -23.36 5.12 10.16
CA THR A 93 -24.12 3.92 9.79
C THR A 93 -23.99 3.60 8.30
N LEU A 94 -24.07 4.62 7.44
CA LEU A 94 -23.98 4.45 6.00
C LEU A 94 -22.61 3.93 5.57
N LEU A 95 -21.52 4.45 6.16
CA LEU A 95 -20.15 4.06 5.82
C LEU A 95 -19.74 2.69 6.38
N LEU A 96 -20.35 2.23 7.47
CA LEU A 96 -20.20 0.84 7.95
C LEU A 96 -20.85 -0.18 7.01
N LEU A 97 -21.83 0.24 6.20
CA LEU A 97 -22.56 -0.61 5.25
C LEU A 97 -22.04 -0.49 3.83
N ASN A 98 -21.69 0.72 3.40
CA ASN A 98 -21.19 1.05 2.08
C ASN A 98 -20.10 2.14 2.17
N PRO A 99 -18.84 1.77 2.40
CA PRO A 99 -17.75 2.72 2.54
C PRO A 99 -17.32 3.39 1.22
N ASP A 100 -17.77 2.89 0.07
CA ASP A 100 -17.48 3.48 -1.24
C ASP A 100 -18.43 4.64 -1.61
N PHE A 101 -19.26 5.09 -0.65
CA PHE A 101 -20.12 6.25 -0.86
C PHE A 101 -19.38 7.57 -0.55
N THR A 102 -18.67 8.10 -1.55
CA THR A 102 -17.87 9.35 -1.48
C THR A 102 -18.62 10.51 -0.83
N THR A 103 -19.90 10.71 -1.15
CA THR A 103 -20.69 11.83 -0.61
C THR A 103 -20.79 11.78 0.91
N ALA A 104 -20.89 10.58 1.51
CA ALA A 104 -20.90 10.43 2.96
C ALA A 104 -19.56 10.82 3.58
N TRP A 105 -18.44 10.35 3.02
CA TRP A 105 -17.11 10.80 3.45
C TRP A 105 -16.96 12.32 3.32
N ASN A 106 -17.46 12.93 2.24
CA ASN A 106 -17.37 14.39 2.05
C ASN A 106 -18.18 15.18 3.09
N VAL A 107 -19.36 14.68 3.52
CA VAL A 107 -20.09 15.30 4.65
C VAL A 107 -19.24 15.27 5.91
N ARG A 108 -18.55 14.16 6.17
CA ARG A 108 -17.68 14.04 7.34
C ARG A 108 -16.45 14.94 7.26
N LYS A 109 -15.87 15.13 6.07
CA LYS A 109 -14.81 16.15 5.84
C LYS A 109 -15.28 17.55 6.21
N GLU A 110 -16.49 17.94 5.80
CA GLU A 110 -17.08 19.24 6.18
C GLU A 110 -17.30 19.36 7.69
N LEU A 111 -17.77 18.28 8.34
CA LEU A 111 -17.93 18.24 9.79
C LEU A 111 -16.59 18.37 10.53
N ILE A 112 -15.52 17.74 10.02
CA ILE A 112 -14.16 17.87 10.56
C ILE A 112 -13.65 19.30 10.41
N LEU A 113 -13.73 19.88 9.21
CA LEU A 113 -13.28 21.25 8.94
C LEU A 113 -14.04 22.30 9.77
N SER A 114 -15.31 22.04 10.09
CA SER A 114 -16.11 22.92 10.96
C SER A 114 -15.82 22.76 12.47
N GLY A 115 -14.90 21.86 12.85
CA GLY A 115 -14.61 21.53 14.26
C GLY A 115 -15.70 20.73 14.96
N THR A 116 -16.72 20.26 14.23
CA THR A 116 -17.84 19.49 14.79
C THR A 116 -17.48 18.04 15.05
N LEU A 117 -16.59 17.46 14.23
CA LEU A 117 -16.19 16.06 14.28
C LEU A 117 -14.67 15.95 14.45
N SER A 118 -14.24 15.14 15.43
CA SER A 118 -12.81 14.89 15.64
C SER A 118 -12.23 14.01 14.52
N PRO A 119 -11.08 14.38 13.91
CA PRO A 119 -10.41 13.56 12.91
C PRO A 119 -10.11 12.11 13.36
N ILE A 120 -9.82 11.92 14.64
CA ILE A 120 -9.50 10.60 15.22
C ILE A 120 -10.70 9.65 15.15
N LYS A 121 -11.93 10.18 15.27
CA LYS A 121 -13.15 9.37 15.12
C LYS A 121 -13.29 8.82 13.69
N ASP A 122 -12.82 9.56 12.69
CA ASP A 122 -12.87 9.11 11.29
C ASP A 122 -11.75 8.13 10.94
N LEU A 123 -10.57 8.26 11.56
CA LEU A 123 -9.56 7.19 11.49
C LEU A 123 -10.09 5.87 12.08
N HIS A 124 -10.81 5.93 13.21
CA HIS A 124 -11.42 4.74 13.80
C HIS A 124 -12.57 4.18 12.93
N LEU A 125 -13.46 5.03 12.41
CA LEU A 125 -14.53 4.61 11.50
C LEU A 125 -13.97 3.94 10.23
N GLY A 126 -12.92 4.52 9.64
CA GLY A 126 -12.23 3.95 8.49
C GLY A 126 -11.57 2.61 8.82
N LYS A 127 -10.92 2.47 9.98
CA LYS A 127 -10.34 1.19 10.45
C LYS A 127 -11.41 0.09 10.51
N LEU A 128 -12.56 0.40 11.11
CA LEU A 128 -13.68 -0.53 11.19
C LEU A 128 -14.24 -0.90 9.82
N ALA A 129 -14.45 0.07 8.93
CA ALA A 129 -14.90 -0.19 7.57
C ALA A 129 -13.96 -1.13 6.81
N LEU A 130 -12.64 -0.96 6.98
CA LEU A 130 -11.61 -1.80 6.35
C LEU A 130 -11.58 -3.24 6.86
N THR A 131 -12.13 -3.53 8.04
CA THR A 131 -12.24 -4.92 8.52
C THR A 131 -13.20 -5.76 7.68
N LYS A 132 -14.24 -5.13 7.11
CA LYS A 132 -15.22 -5.78 6.22
C LYS A 132 -14.95 -5.49 4.74
N PHE A 133 -14.43 -4.31 4.43
CA PHE A 133 -14.18 -3.84 3.06
C PHE A 133 -12.71 -3.42 2.88
N PRO A 134 -11.74 -4.35 3.01
CA PRO A 134 -10.31 -4.03 3.04
C PRO A 134 -9.79 -3.35 1.76
N LYS A 135 -10.51 -3.49 0.64
CA LYS A 135 -10.16 -2.87 -0.65
C LYS A 135 -10.83 -1.53 -0.93
N SER A 136 -11.75 -1.06 -0.08
CA SER A 136 -12.55 0.15 -0.36
C SER A 136 -11.66 1.34 -0.73
N PRO A 137 -11.64 1.78 -2.00
CA PRO A 137 -10.74 2.86 -2.42
C PRO A 137 -11.05 4.17 -1.70
N GLU A 138 -12.34 4.48 -1.55
CA GLU A 138 -12.80 5.72 -0.93
C GLU A 138 -12.42 5.81 0.54
N THR A 139 -12.38 4.68 1.25
CA THR A 139 -11.91 4.65 2.64
C THR A 139 -10.46 5.08 2.74
N TRP A 140 -9.58 4.54 1.88
CA TRP A 140 -8.17 4.93 1.84
C TRP A 140 -7.98 6.38 1.38
N ILE A 141 -8.74 6.82 0.37
CA ILE A 141 -8.72 8.21 -0.10
C ILE A 141 -9.11 9.17 1.03
N HIS A 142 -10.19 8.88 1.74
CA HIS A 142 -10.61 9.69 2.88
C HIS A 142 -9.57 9.65 4.01
N ARG A 143 -9.02 8.48 4.34
CA ARG A 143 -8.00 8.33 5.39
C ARG A 143 -6.76 9.20 5.11
N ARG A 144 -6.27 9.24 3.87
CA ARG A 144 -5.18 10.14 3.44
C ARG A 144 -5.52 11.61 3.71
N TRP A 145 -6.73 12.03 3.35
CA TRP A 145 -7.18 13.40 3.62
C TRP A 145 -7.18 13.73 5.12
N VAL A 146 -7.66 12.81 5.96
CA VAL A 146 -7.68 12.99 7.43
C VAL A 146 -6.27 13.12 7.99
N LEU A 147 -5.33 12.26 7.56
CA LEU A 147 -3.93 12.32 7.99
C LEU A 147 -3.23 13.62 7.57
N GLN A 148 -3.57 14.15 6.39
CA GLN A 148 -3.09 15.47 5.95
C GLN A 148 -3.57 16.58 6.88
N GLN A 149 -4.83 16.56 7.33
CA GLN A 149 -5.34 17.56 8.29
C GLN A 149 -4.58 17.50 9.61
N LEU A 150 -4.38 16.29 10.16
CA LEU A 150 -3.64 16.09 11.42
C LEU A 150 -2.18 16.56 11.34
N SER A 151 -1.55 16.40 10.18
CA SER A 151 -0.17 16.84 9.93
C SER A 151 -0.06 18.37 9.82
N GLN A 152 -1.08 19.03 9.24
CA GLN A 152 -1.13 20.49 9.12
C GLN A 152 -1.40 21.17 10.46
N GLU A 153 -2.28 20.63 11.29
CA GLU A 153 -2.55 21.13 12.65
C GLU A 153 -1.28 21.18 13.51
N THR A 154 -0.40 20.20 13.35
CA THR A 154 0.85 20.08 14.11
C THR A 154 1.91 21.11 13.67
N SER A 155 1.81 21.60 12.43
CA SER A 155 2.76 22.56 11.85
C SER A 155 2.39 24.03 12.12
N SER A 156 1.20 24.30 12.68
CA SER A 156 0.69 25.66 12.86
C SER A 156 1.16 26.25 14.21
N PRO A 157 1.87 27.40 14.26
CA PRO A 157 2.44 27.96 15.50
C PRO A 157 1.43 28.53 16.52
N SER A 158 0.13 28.36 16.32
CA SER A 158 -0.90 29.12 17.04
C SER A 158 -1.34 28.54 18.39
N SER A 159 -0.74 27.46 18.88
CA SER A 159 -0.99 26.93 20.23
C SER A 159 0.18 27.21 21.19
N VAL A 160 0.54 28.48 21.34
CA VAL A 160 1.32 28.94 22.51
C VAL A 160 0.41 28.96 23.73
N ALA A 161 0.15 27.79 24.29
CA ALA A 161 -0.44 27.64 25.62
C ALA A 161 0.52 26.80 26.49
N LYS A 162 1.41 27.54 27.16
CA LYS A 162 2.10 27.21 28.42
C LYS A 162 2.62 25.78 28.58
N GLY A 163 3.92 25.64 28.32
CA GLY A 163 4.84 24.84 29.13
C GLY A 163 4.63 23.34 29.08
N ASN A 164 5.26 22.69 28.10
CA ASN A 164 6.06 21.48 28.32
C ASN A 164 6.97 21.20 27.12
N LEU A 165 8.21 20.84 27.45
CA LEU A 165 9.37 20.46 26.64
C LEU A 165 9.04 19.89 25.23
N GLY A 166 9.78 20.33 24.20
CA GLY A 166 9.50 20.11 22.76
C GLY A 166 9.68 18.67 22.23
N THR A 167 8.90 17.72 22.74
CA THR A 167 8.94 16.29 22.38
C THR A 167 7.56 15.73 21.93
N VAL A 168 6.47 16.41 22.29
CA VAL A 168 5.09 15.93 22.08
C VAL A 168 4.67 15.75 20.59
N PRO A 169 5.08 16.62 19.64
CA PRO A 169 4.67 16.49 18.24
C PRO A 169 5.24 15.24 17.54
N ALA A 170 6.49 14.89 17.81
CA ALA A 170 7.17 13.75 17.20
C ALA A 170 6.56 12.41 17.68
N GLU A 171 6.32 12.28 18.98
CA GLU A 171 5.68 11.08 19.56
C GLU A 171 4.25 10.86 19.04
N ARG A 172 3.49 11.93 18.79
CA ARG A 172 2.15 11.83 18.21
C ARG A 172 2.21 11.34 16.77
N THR A 173 3.13 11.88 15.97
CA THR A 173 3.35 11.46 14.58
C THR A 173 3.78 10.00 14.52
N GLN A 174 4.69 9.57 15.39
CA GLN A 174 5.13 8.17 15.47
C GLN A 174 3.97 7.22 15.78
N ARG A 175 3.09 7.57 16.73
CA ARG A 175 1.89 6.78 17.05
C ARG A 175 0.93 6.66 15.88
N ILE A 176 0.74 7.75 15.12
CA ILE A 176 -0.09 7.73 13.92
C ILE A 176 0.53 6.79 12.88
N ILE A 177 1.84 6.91 12.61
CA ILE A 177 2.54 6.05 11.64
C ILE A 177 2.38 4.58 12.04
N GLN A 178 2.61 4.25 13.31
CA GLN A 178 2.48 2.88 13.81
C GLN A 178 1.06 2.32 13.60
N GLU A 179 0.03 3.09 13.97
CA GLU A 179 -1.37 2.70 13.74
C GLU A 179 -1.66 2.50 12.24
N GLU A 180 -1.12 3.35 11.36
CA GLU A 180 -1.28 3.17 9.92
C GLU A 180 -0.61 1.89 9.39
N MET A 181 0.58 1.54 9.90
CA MET A 181 1.26 0.28 9.52
C MET A 181 0.45 -0.94 9.94
N GLU A 182 -0.15 -0.91 11.13
CA GLU A 182 -1.05 -1.95 11.63
C GLU A 182 -2.30 -2.10 10.76
N VAL A 183 -3.01 -1.00 10.49
CA VAL A 183 -4.23 -1.00 9.66
C VAL A 183 -3.94 -1.48 8.23
N CYS A 184 -2.81 -1.06 7.64
CA CYS A 184 -2.38 -1.56 6.33
C CYS A 184 -2.06 -3.05 6.34
N GLY A 185 -1.31 -3.53 7.34
CA GLY A 185 -0.98 -4.95 7.46
C GLY A 185 -2.21 -5.83 7.67
N GLU A 186 -3.13 -5.38 8.52
CA GLU A 186 -4.43 -5.99 8.76
C GLU A 186 -5.31 -6.08 7.51
N ALA A 187 -5.35 -5.02 6.70
CA ALA A 187 -6.13 -5.00 5.46
C ALA A 187 -5.47 -5.83 4.34
N ALA A 188 -4.14 -5.91 4.31
CA ALA A 188 -3.39 -6.78 3.41
C ALA A 188 -3.57 -8.26 3.77
N GLY A 189 -3.62 -8.62 5.05
CA GLY A 189 -3.90 -10.00 5.49
C GLY A 189 -5.32 -10.47 5.19
N ARG A 190 -6.29 -9.54 5.09
CA ARG A 190 -7.70 -9.87 4.78
C ARG A 190 -7.99 -10.02 3.29
N TYR A 191 -7.14 -9.49 2.39
CA TYR A 191 -7.34 -9.60 0.95
C TYR A 191 -6.00 -9.76 0.21
N PRO A 192 -5.80 -10.83 -0.57
CA PRO A 192 -4.53 -11.09 -1.24
C PRO A 192 -4.23 -9.99 -2.28
N SER A 193 -2.97 -9.53 -2.34
CA SER A 193 -2.52 -8.49 -3.25
C SER A 193 -3.36 -7.21 -3.14
N ASN A 194 -3.62 -6.76 -1.90
CA ASN A 194 -4.39 -5.54 -1.65
C ASN A 194 -3.58 -4.28 -2.02
N TYR A 195 -3.62 -3.93 -3.31
CA TYR A 195 -2.93 -2.77 -3.85
C TYR A 195 -3.26 -1.47 -3.11
N ASN A 196 -4.51 -1.25 -2.72
CA ASN A 196 -4.92 0.00 -2.07
C ASN A 196 -4.30 0.14 -0.67
N ALA A 197 -4.23 -0.95 0.10
CA ALA A 197 -3.62 -0.97 1.43
C ALA A 197 -2.11 -0.70 1.35
N TRP A 198 -1.39 -1.40 0.47
CA TRP A 198 0.04 -1.20 0.27
C TRP A 198 0.37 0.17 -0.33
N SER A 199 -0.42 0.66 -1.28
CA SER A 199 -0.28 2.02 -1.84
C SER A 199 -0.49 3.09 -0.77
N HIS A 200 -1.44 2.89 0.16
CA HIS A 200 -1.61 3.78 1.30
C HIS A 200 -0.41 3.73 2.25
N ARG A 201 0.12 2.54 2.54
CA ARG A 201 1.33 2.37 3.39
C ARG A 201 2.54 3.13 2.82
N ILE A 202 2.76 3.04 1.51
CA ILE A 202 3.77 3.84 0.79
C ILE A 202 3.50 5.34 0.95
N TRP A 203 2.26 5.76 0.72
CA TRP A 203 1.88 7.16 0.85
C TRP A 203 2.14 7.72 2.25
N VAL A 204 1.88 6.93 3.31
CA VAL A 204 2.16 7.31 4.70
C VAL A 204 3.66 7.52 4.92
N LEU A 205 4.50 6.62 4.41
CA LEU A 205 5.95 6.78 4.51
C LEU A 205 6.45 8.05 3.81
N GLN A 206 5.90 8.35 2.63
CA GLN A 206 6.27 9.55 1.87
C GLN A 206 5.79 10.85 2.52
N ASN A 207 4.54 10.88 3.00
CA ASN A 207 3.87 12.13 3.34
C ASN A 207 3.83 12.41 4.84
N VAL A 208 3.82 11.37 5.68
CA VAL A 208 3.75 11.48 7.15
C VAL A 208 5.12 11.22 7.75
N ALA A 209 5.75 10.08 7.43
CA ALA A 209 7.07 9.71 7.96
C ALA A 209 8.23 10.45 7.28
N LYS A 210 7.97 11.13 6.15
CA LYS A 210 8.98 11.86 5.36
C LYS A 210 10.20 11.01 4.98
N LEU A 211 9.97 9.71 4.73
CA LEU A 211 11.00 8.73 4.40
C LEU A 211 12.14 8.68 5.43
N ASP A 212 11.80 8.81 6.71
CA ASP A 212 12.72 8.67 7.84
C ASP A 212 13.47 7.33 7.77
N LEU A 213 14.80 7.38 7.89
CA LEU A 213 15.69 6.24 7.70
C LEU A 213 15.41 5.12 8.69
N LYS A 214 15.15 5.46 9.95
CA LYS A 214 14.87 4.47 11.00
C LYS A 214 13.57 3.75 10.72
N ILE A 215 12.51 4.48 10.36
CA ILE A 215 11.20 3.89 10.04
C ILE A 215 11.30 2.97 8.82
N LEU A 216 12.07 3.34 7.79
CA LEU A 216 12.28 2.48 6.63
C LEU A 216 12.97 1.16 6.98
N LEU A 217 13.99 1.19 7.85
CA LEU A 217 14.70 -0.01 8.31
C LEU A 217 13.82 -0.90 9.21
N ASP A 218 13.08 -0.28 10.12
CA ASP A 218 12.14 -0.99 11.00
C ASP A 218 11.07 -1.70 10.16
N GLU A 219 10.55 -1.05 9.11
CA GLU A 219 9.56 -1.63 8.20
C GLU A 219 10.12 -2.73 7.29
N LEU A 220 11.38 -2.59 6.82
CA LEU A 220 12.04 -3.64 6.03
C LEU A 220 12.20 -4.92 6.87
N SER A 221 12.50 -4.75 8.16
CA SER A 221 12.64 -5.83 9.13
C SER A 221 11.28 -6.45 9.49
N SER A 222 10.29 -5.61 9.86
CA SER A 222 8.98 -6.06 10.33
C SER A 222 8.19 -6.82 9.26
N THR A 223 8.32 -6.41 7.99
CA THR A 223 7.58 -7.01 6.87
C THR A 223 8.23 -8.27 6.30
N LYS A 224 9.45 -8.65 6.74
CA LYS A 224 10.15 -9.85 6.23
C LYS A 224 9.35 -11.13 6.52
N HIS A 225 8.87 -11.30 7.75
CA HIS A 225 8.04 -12.45 8.10
C HIS A 225 6.72 -12.46 7.33
N TRP A 226 6.06 -11.30 7.19
CA TRP A 226 4.81 -11.20 6.44
C TRP A 226 5.00 -11.66 4.98
N ALA A 227 6.06 -11.20 4.31
CA ALA A 227 6.37 -11.60 2.93
C ALA A 227 6.64 -13.11 2.80
N SER A 228 7.30 -13.72 3.79
CA SER A 228 7.55 -15.17 3.79
C SER A 228 6.27 -16.02 3.87
N MET A 229 5.20 -15.47 4.45
CA MET A 229 3.90 -16.14 4.57
C MET A 229 2.95 -15.82 3.40
N HIS A 230 3.30 -14.87 2.54
CA HIS A 230 2.46 -14.36 1.44
C HIS A 230 3.27 -14.29 0.13
N VAL A 231 3.91 -15.40 -0.25
CA VAL A 231 4.85 -15.49 -1.38
C VAL A 231 4.26 -15.09 -2.75
N SER A 232 2.94 -15.15 -2.92
CA SER A 232 2.26 -14.70 -4.14
C SER A 232 1.89 -13.21 -4.14
N ASP A 233 2.08 -12.47 -3.04
CA ASP A 233 1.60 -11.09 -2.93
C ASP A 233 2.56 -10.08 -3.59
N HIS A 234 2.29 -9.77 -4.86
CA HIS A 234 3.07 -8.78 -5.60
C HIS A 234 3.08 -7.39 -4.95
N SER A 235 2.00 -6.99 -4.28
CA SER A 235 1.91 -5.67 -3.67
C SER A 235 2.80 -5.55 -2.43
N GLY A 236 2.88 -6.61 -1.63
CA GLY A 236 3.79 -6.70 -0.48
C GLY A 236 5.26 -6.71 -0.90
N PHE A 237 5.64 -7.49 -1.93
CA PHE A 237 7.00 -7.46 -2.45
C PHE A 237 7.36 -6.12 -3.13
N HIS A 238 6.40 -5.46 -3.79
CA HIS A 238 6.59 -4.11 -4.30
C HIS A 238 6.80 -3.09 -3.17
N TYR A 239 6.13 -3.24 -2.04
CA TYR A 239 6.40 -2.42 -0.85
C TYR A 239 7.84 -2.58 -0.36
N ARG A 240 8.37 -3.81 -0.32
CA ARG A 240 9.78 -4.06 0.02
C ARG A 240 10.75 -3.41 -0.97
N GLN A 241 10.45 -3.48 -2.28
CA GLN A 241 11.23 -2.77 -3.31
C GLN A 241 11.22 -1.25 -3.11
N PHE A 242 10.07 -0.69 -2.75
CA PHE A 242 9.94 0.73 -2.41
C PHE A 242 10.84 1.10 -1.23
N LEU A 243 10.84 0.32 -0.14
CA LEU A 243 11.71 0.56 1.02
C LEU A 243 13.19 0.59 0.62
N LEU A 244 13.67 -0.43 -0.10
CA LEU A 244 15.05 -0.51 -0.57
C LEU A 244 15.43 0.68 -1.45
N LYS A 245 14.58 1.04 -2.42
CA LYS A 245 14.80 2.18 -3.30
C LYS A 245 14.84 3.51 -2.52
N SER A 246 13.99 3.66 -1.52
CA SER A 246 13.97 4.84 -0.65
C SER A 246 15.23 4.93 0.22
N LEU A 247 15.67 3.82 0.81
CA LEU A 247 16.92 3.76 1.59
C LEU A 247 18.12 4.19 0.72
N ILE A 248 18.24 3.65 -0.50
CA ILE A 248 19.27 4.04 -1.47
C ILE A 248 19.24 5.55 -1.75
N SER A 249 18.04 6.09 -1.97
CA SER A 249 17.88 7.52 -2.30
C SER A 249 18.28 8.43 -1.15
N GLN A 250 17.95 8.06 0.10
CA GLN A 250 18.29 8.86 1.28
C GLN A 250 19.80 8.90 1.56
N THR A 251 20.47 7.75 1.52
CA THR A 251 21.92 7.69 1.76
C THR A 251 22.73 8.45 0.69
N ALA A 252 22.21 8.53 -0.55
CA ALA A 252 22.82 9.35 -1.60
C ALA A 252 22.70 10.85 -1.30
N MET A 253 21.55 11.31 -0.76
CA MET A 253 21.35 12.70 -0.37
C MET A 253 22.26 13.10 0.81
N ASP A 254 22.39 12.24 1.83
CA ASP A 254 23.25 12.49 2.99
C ASP A 254 24.73 12.63 2.60
N THR A 255 25.20 11.80 1.65
CA THR A 255 26.58 11.87 1.14
C THR A 255 26.85 13.17 0.37
N SER A 256 25.85 13.70 -0.35
CA SER A 256 25.96 14.97 -1.10
C SER A 256 25.88 16.21 -0.20
N GLY A 257 25.09 16.16 0.88
CA GLY A 257 24.98 17.25 1.86
C GLY A 257 26.25 17.45 2.69
N LEU A 258 26.98 16.37 2.99
CA LEU A 258 28.27 16.44 3.68
C LEU A 258 29.38 17.04 2.81
N GLN A 259 29.36 16.85 1.48
CA GLN A 259 30.36 17.43 0.58
C GLN A 259 30.22 18.95 0.40
N GLN A 260 29.02 19.53 0.53
CA GLN A 260 28.81 20.98 0.39
C GLN A 260 29.29 21.78 1.61
N ASN A 261 29.30 21.18 2.80
CA ASN A 261 29.78 21.83 4.02
C ASN A 261 31.30 21.75 4.22
N SER A 262 32.03 20.96 3.42
CA SER A 262 33.47 20.77 3.57
C SER A 262 34.34 21.80 2.83
N LEU A 263 33.75 22.77 2.13
CA LEU A 263 34.49 23.83 1.40
C LEU A 263 34.70 25.14 2.19
N LYS A 264 34.34 25.17 3.47
CA LYS A 264 34.76 26.23 4.40
C LYS A 264 35.12 25.59 5.73
N ASN A 265 36.41 25.36 5.97
CA ASN A 265 37.07 25.64 7.25
C ASN A 265 38.57 25.33 7.12
N GLU A 266 39.37 26.37 7.38
CA GLU A 266 40.82 26.30 7.62
C GLU A 266 41.14 25.50 8.91
N PRO A 267 42.37 24.98 9.06
CA PRO A 267 42.71 24.05 10.13
C PRO A 267 42.93 24.79 11.45
N LYS A 268 42.19 24.42 12.50
CA LYS A 268 42.58 24.66 13.89
C LYS A 268 42.23 23.50 14.80
N ASP A 269 43.31 22.94 15.34
CA ASP A 269 43.54 22.29 16.63
C ASP A 269 42.59 21.19 17.14
N GLU A 270 43.24 20.09 17.48
CA GLU A 270 42.75 18.85 18.06
C GLU A 270 42.00 19.07 19.38
N GLU A 271 40.74 18.65 19.44
CA GLU A 271 40.12 18.16 20.67
C GLU A 271 39.16 17.01 20.34
N ALA A 272 39.55 15.81 20.77
CA ALA A 272 38.82 14.56 20.62
C ALA A 272 37.51 14.61 21.42
N THR A 273 36.41 14.94 20.74
CA THR A 273 35.06 14.68 21.22
C THR A 273 34.53 13.47 20.47
N ALA A 274 34.22 12.40 21.21
CA ALA A 274 33.67 11.16 20.69
C ALA A 274 32.30 11.46 20.05
N SER A 275 32.28 11.65 18.73
CA SER A 275 31.06 11.65 17.94
C SER A 275 30.47 10.25 18.02
N THR A 276 29.25 10.13 18.53
CA THR A 276 28.43 8.93 18.42
C THR A 276 28.26 8.66 16.92
N GLU A 277 29.06 7.75 16.36
CA GLU A 277 28.94 7.35 14.96
C GLU A 277 27.55 6.73 14.78
N GLU A 278 26.65 7.43 14.09
CA GLU A 278 25.40 6.83 13.65
C GLU A 278 25.74 5.64 12.75
N PRO A 279 25.09 4.47 12.95
CA PRO A 279 25.41 3.28 12.19
C PRO A 279 25.14 3.55 10.71
N ARG A 280 26.22 3.67 9.93
CA ARG A 280 26.15 3.86 8.49
C ARG A 280 25.51 2.61 7.88
N VAL A 281 24.31 2.77 7.35
CA VAL A 281 23.54 1.67 6.74
C VAL A 281 24.34 1.04 5.60
N ASN A 282 24.65 -0.25 5.70
CA ASN A 282 25.33 -1.00 4.65
C ASN A 282 24.30 -1.44 3.59
N LEU A 283 24.05 -0.57 2.60
CA LEU A 283 23.07 -0.82 1.54
C LEU A 283 23.39 -2.06 0.70
N THR A 284 24.67 -2.36 0.47
CA THR A 284 25.10 -3.54 -0.29
C THR A 284 24.69 -4.80 0.44
N GLN A 285 24.96 -4.86 1.74
CA GLN A 285 24.57 -5.99 2.59
C GLN A 285 23.04 -6.17 2.62
N LEU A 286 22.26 -5.09 2.74
CA LEU A 286 20.79 -5.20 2.72
C LEU A 286 20.24 -5.79 1.42
N LEU A 287 20.85 -5.48 0.28
CA LEU A 287 20.44 -6.05 -1.01
C LEU A 287 20.87 -7.50 -1.15
N GLU A 288 22.07 -7.86 -0.66
CA GLU A 288 22.53 -9.25 -0.61
C GLU A 288 21.59 -10.10 0.27
N GLU A 289 21.23 -9.61 1.45
CA GLU A 289 20.27 -10.26 2.35
C GLU A 289 18.87 -10.42 1.71
N GLU A 290 18.43 -9.46 0.89
CA GLU A 290 17.15 -9.55 0.18
C GLU A 290 17.20 -10.56 -0.98
N VAL A 291 18.32 -10.64 -1.70
CA VAL A 291 18.55 -11.67 -2.73
C VAL A 291 18.56 -13.06 -2.10
N ASP A 292 19.26 -13.24 -0.97
CA ASP A 292 19.30 -14.50 -0.24
C ASP A 292 17.91 -14.89 0.27
N PHE A 293 17.19 -13.95 0.88
CA PHE A 293 15.79 -14.17 1.28
C PHE A 293 14.91 -14.59 0.10
N CYS A 294 15.08 -13.98 -1.07
CA CYS A 294 14.35 -14.36 -2.27
C CYS A 294 14.76 -15.73 -2.79
N THR A 295 16.04 -16.10 -2.73
CA THR A 295 16.55 -17.44 -3.04
C THR A 295 15.84 -18.49 -2.20
N ASP A 296 15.83 -18.32 -0.88
CA ASP A 296 15.20 -19.27 0.06
C ASP A 296 13.72 -19.47 -0.25
N LEU A 297 13.00 -18.39 -0.59
CA LEU A 297 11.59 -18.47 -0.96
C LEU A 297 11.35 -19.14 -2.31
N ILE A 298 12.19 -18.88 -3.31
CA ILE A 298 12.08 -19.50 -4.64
C ILE A 298 12.33 -21.01 -4.55
N ASP A 299 13.27 -21.43 -3.70
CA ASP A 299 13.59 -22.83 -3.48
C ASP A 299 12.51 -23.55 -2.64
N SER A 300 11.99 -22.87 -1.61
CA SER A 300 10.96 -23.42 -0.73
C SER A 300 9.57 -23.47 -1.39
N TYR A 301 9.26 -22.48 -2.22
CA TYR A 301 7.95 -22.28 -2.84
C TYR A 301 8.10 -22.09 -4.37
N PRO A 302 8.36 -23.16 -5.13
CA PRO A 302 8.56 -23.07 -6.56
C PRO A 302 7.24 -22.76 -7.31
N GLY A 303 7.34 -21.97 -8.38
CA GLY A 303 6.22 -21.67 -9.29
C GLY A 303 5.48 -20.37 -8.99
N HIS A 304 6.06 -19.49 -8.17
CA HIS A 304 5.49 -18.17 -7.87
C HIS A 304 6.18 -17.07 -8.69
N GLU A 305 5.48 -16.55 -9.70
CA GLU A 305 5.97 -15.45 -10.55
C GLU A 305 6.42 -14.23 -9.75
N THR A 306 5.70 -13.93 -8.67
CA THR A 306 5.98 -12.84 -7.73
C THR A 306 7.42 -12.83 -7.26
N LEU A 307 7.95 -13.99 -6.88
CA LEU A 307 9.29 -14.11 -6.34
C LEU A 307 10.35 -13.83 -7.41
N TRP A 308 10.16 -14.38 -8.62
CA TRP A 308 11.06 -14.12 -9.76
C TRP A 308 11.03 -12.67 -10.20
N CYS A 309 9.83 -12.07 -10.26
CA CYS A 309 9.67 -10.64 -10.50
C CYS A 309 10.35 -9.83 -9.38
N HIS A 310 10.23 -10.22 -8.12
CA HIS A 310 10.90 -9.53 -7.02
C HIS A 310 12.43 -9.62 -7.12
N ARG A 311 12.99 -10.82 -7.33
CA ARG A 311 14.43 -11.03 -7.55
C ARG A 311 14.98 -10.14 -8.66
N ARG A 312 14.25 -10.06 -9.79
CA ARG A 312 14.58 -9.18 -10.92
C ARG A 312 14.76 -7.72 -10.53
N HIS A 313 13.86 -7.20 -9.70
CA HIS A 313 13.95 -5.81 -9.25
C HIS A 313 15.11 -5.60 -8.27
N VAL A 314 15.31 -6.51 -7.32
CA VAL A 314 16.40 -6.40 -6.33
C VAL A 314 17.76 -6.47 -7.02
N PHE A 315 17.94 -7.42 -7.93
CA PHE A 315 19.17 -7.54 -8.72
C PHE A 315 19.45 -6.28 -9.56
N TYR A 316 18.42 -5.71 -10.17
CA TYR A 316 18.54 -4.44 -10.89
C TYR A 316 19.01 -3.30 -9.97
N LEU A 317 18.47 -3.19 -8.75
CA LEU A 317 18.90 -2.18 -7.77
C LEU A 317 20.37 -2.36 -7.35
N GLN A 318 20.81 -3.60 -7.12
CA GLN A 318 22.20 -3.93 -6.77
C GLN A 318 23.18 -3.50 -7.89
N HIS A 319 22.82 -3.74 -9.15
CA HIS A 319 23.63 -3.32 -10.29
C HIS A 319 23.64 -1.80 -10.51
N HIS A 320 22.52 -1.12 -10.27
CA HIS A 320 22.44 0.33 -10.34
C HIS A 320 23.32 1.00 -9.28
N LEU A 321 23.30 0.53 -8.04
CA LEU A 321 24.16 1.04 -6.95
C LEU A 321 25.66 0.93 -7.27
N ASN A 322 26.05 -0.16 -7.92
CA ASN A 322 27.46 -0.41 -8.28
C ASN A 322 27.94 0.42 -9.49
N GLY A 323 27.15 1.39 -9.97
CA GLY A 323 27.52 2.30 -11.06
C GLY A 323 27.55 1.63 -12.44
N ARG A 324 26.88 0.50 -12.61
CA ARG A 324 26.96 -0.33 -13.83
C ARG A 324 25.88 -0.06 -14.88
N PHE A 325 24.99 0.93 -14.68
CA PHE A 325 23.98 1.35 -15.66
C PHE A 325 23.79 2.88 -15.71
N PRO A 326 23.55 3.49 -16.90
CA PRO A 326 23.11 4.89 -16.98
C PRO A 326 21.71 5.09 -16.38
N PRO A 327 21.32 6.32 -15.95
CA PRO A 327 20.03 6.61 -15.30
C PRO A 327 18.79 6.38 -16.18
N SER A 328 18.96 5.99 -17.45
CA SER A 328 17.92 5.93 -18.46
C SER A 328 17.30 4.55 -18.60
N LEU A 329 16.63 4.07 -17.55
CA LEU A 329 15.58 3.03 -17.60
C LEU A 329 14.52 3.30 -16.52
N THR A 330 14.27 4.58 -16.23
CA THR A 330 13.37 5.05 -15.17
C THR A 330 11.87 4.82 -15.45
N HIS A 331 11.51 4.04 -16.47
CA HIS A 331 10.13 3.72 -16.79
C HIS A 331 9.96 2.22 -17.07
N LEU A 332 10.00 1.41 -16.01
CA LEU A 332 9.20 0.19 -15.99
C LEU A 332 7.75 0.65 -15.71
N SER A 333 7.01 0.94 -16.78
CA SER A 333 5.59 1.31 -16.68
C SER A 333 4.80 0.21 -15.96
N PRO A 334 3.78 0.53 -15.14
CA PRO A 334 2.85 -0.44 -14.56
C PRO A 334 1.89 -1.09 -15.60
N ALA A 335 2.15 -0.93 -16.89
CA ALA A 335 1.28 -1.38 -17.95
C ALA A 335 1.52 -2.87 -18.21
N ASP A 336 0.84 -3.70 -17.41
CA ASP A 336 0.05 -4.84 -17.87
C ASP A 336 -0.64 -5.48 -16.66
N CYS A 337 -1.54 -4.71 -16.05
CA CYS A 337 -2.62 -5.25 -15.23
C CYS A 337 -3.92 -4.69 -15.80
N SER A 338 -4.56 -5.45 -16.69
CA SER A 338 -5.91 -5.13 -17.16
C SER A 338 -6.87 -5.18 -15.97
N GLY A 339 -7.20 -4.00 -15.46
CA GLY A 339 -8.28 -3.74 -14.51
C GLY A 339 -8.80 -2.34 -14.79
N GLY A 340 -9.60 -2.22 -15.86
CA GLY A 340 -10.08 -0.95 -16.39
C GLY A 340 -10.84 -0.12 -15.36
N ALA A 341 -10.49 1.16 -15.27
CA ALA A 341 -11.37 2.21 -14.79
C ALA A 341 -12.17 2.73 -15.99
N LEU A 342 -13.49 2.54 -15.99
CA LEU A 342 -14.41 3.13 -16.95
C LEU A 342 -15.28 4.17 -16.24
N ASN A 343 -15.32 5.39 -16.78
CA ASN A 343 -16.46 6.30 -16.65
C ASN A 343 -17.00 6.63 -18.06
N ASP A 344 -18.25 6.23 -18.25
CA ASP A 344 -19.37 6.72 -19.10
C ASP A 344 -19.38 6.77 -20.65
N LEU A 345 -20.39 6.04 -21.15
CA LEU A 345 -21.34 6.29 -22.27
C LEU A 345 -20.88 6.22 -23.74
N HIS A 346 -21.03 5.05 -24.39
CA HIS A 346 -22.06 4.74 -25.42
C HIS A 346 -21.73 3.45 -26.23
N LEU A 347 -22.72 2.55 -26.31
CA LEU A 347 -23.03 1.53 -27.36
C LEU A 347 -22.00 0.40 -27.68
N ILE A 348 -22.43 -0.85 -27.43
CA ILE A 348 -21.81 -2.12 -27.87
C ILE A 348 -22.54 -2.63 -29.14
N PRO A 349 -21.92 -3.41 -30.05
CA PRO A 349 -21.92 -4.90 -29.95
C PRO A 349 -20.53 -5.53 -30.29
N ALA A 350 -19.95 -6.38 -29.42
CA ALA A 350 -20.07 -7.85 -29.32
C ALA A 350 -18.94 -8.64 -30.03
N SER A 351 -18.03 -9.24 -29.26
CA SER A 351 -17.52 -10.64 -29.33
C SER A 351 -16.15 -10.79 -28.64
N PRO A 352 -15.79 -12.00 -28.11
CA PRO A 352 -14.69 -12.17 -27.17
C PRO A 352 -13.44 -12.79 -27.82
N GLN A 353 -12.26 -12.21 -27.60
CA GLN A 353 -10.98 -12.90 -27.80
C GLN A 353 -10.07 -12.69 -26.58
N LEU A 354 -9.72 -13.81 -25.94
CA LEU A 354 -8.67 -13.91 -24.94
C LEU A 354 -7.32 -13.53 -25.59
N SER A 355 -6.60 -12.57 -25.01
CA SER A 355 -5.20 -12.29 -25.35
C SER A 355 -4.27 -12.83 -24.25
N GLN A 356 -3.39 -13.76 -24.63
CA GLN A 356 -2.23 -14.20 -23.88
C GLN A 356 -1.10 -13.18 -24.07
N ALA A 357 -0.58 -12.60 -22.98
CA ALA A 357 0.55 -11.68 -23.03
C ALA A 357 1.83 -12.44 -22.65
N MET A 358 2.54 -12.96 -23.66
CA MET A 358 3.98 -13.27 -23.70
C MET A 358 4.31 -13.95 -25.04
N GLU A 359 4.03 -13.28 -26.16
CA GLU A 359 4.64 -13.62 -27.45
C GLU A 359 5.38 -12.39 -27.99
N VAL A 360 6.62 -12.61 -28.43
CA VAL A 360 7.38 -11.66 -29.22
C VAL A 360 7.34 -12.20 -30.64
N ASP A 361 6.53 -11.59 -31.50
CA ASP A 361 6.44 -11.96 -32.92
C ASP A 361 7.79 -11.78 -33.60
N GLY A 362 8.31 -12.88 -34.15
CA GLY A 362 9.43 -12.88 -35.08
C GLY A 362 8.92 -13.04 -36.50
N LEU A 363 9.07 -11.99 -37.32
CA LEU A 363 9.00 -12.11 -38.77
C LEU A 363 10.25 -11.49 -39.39
N ASN A 364 11.12 -12.38 -39.84
CA ASN A 364 12.27 -12.13 -40.67
C ASN A 364 11.77 -12.10 -42.12
N ASP A 365 12.08 -11.05 -42.88
CA ASP A 365 12.07 -11.16 -44.33
C ASP A 365 13.28 -10.46 -44.95
N SER A 366 13.81 -11.14 -45.95
CA SER A 366 15.13 -10.93 -46.53
C SER A 366 15.08 -9.97 -47.73
N SER A 367 16.11 -9.12 -47.90
CA SER A 367 17.02 -9.20 -49.05
C SER A 367 17.79 -7.89 -49.34
N LYS A 368 19.04 -8.09 -49.79
CA LYS A 368 19.91 -7.25 -50.66
C LYS A 368 20.97 -6.30 -50.06
N GLN A 369 22.22 -6.81 -50.17
CA GLN A 369 23.34 -6.24 -50.94
C GLN A 369 24.47 -5.46 -50.22
N GLY A 370 25.52 -6.21 -49.86
CA GLY A 370 26.91 -6.00 -50.31
C GLY A 370 27.67 -4.72 -49.91
N TYR A 371 28.65 -4.85 -49.01
CA TYR A 371 30.03 -4.43 -49.27
C TYR A 371 31.00 -5.07 -48.25
N SER A 372 32.14 -5.55 -48.75
CA SER A 372 33.22 -6.17 -47.98
C SER A 372 34.14 -5.09 -47.40
N GLN A 373 34.53 -5.22 -46.13
CA GLN A 373 35.81 -4.72 -45.65
C GLN A 373 36.28 -5.57 -44.45
N GLU A 374 37.28 -6.41 -44.72
CA GLU A 374 38.13 -7.04 -43.72
C GLU A 374 38.76 -5.95 -42.84
N THR A 375 38.47 -5.95 -41.54
CA THR A 375 39.31 -5.30 -40.55
C THR A 375 39.62 -6.26 -39.41
N LYS A 376 40.93 -6.44 -39.23
CA LYS A 376 41.67 -7.24 -38.25
C LYS A 376 40.97 -7.36 -36.89
N ARG A 377 40.70 -8.61 -36.49
CA ARG A 377 40.42 -9.01 -35.10
C ARG A 377 41.54 -8.53 -34.18
N LEU A 378 41.33 -7.40 -33.51
CA LEU A 378 41.95 -7.15 -32.21
C LEU A 378 41.22 -8.06 -31.22
N LYS A 379 41.96 -9.01 -30.62
CA LYS A 379 41.54 -9.73 -29.43
C LYS A 379 41.16 -8.69 -28.38
N ARG A 380 39.86 -8.43 -28.20
CA ARG A 380 39.37 -7.79 -26.99
C ARG A 380 39.63 -8.78 -25.87
N THR A 381 40.48 -8.38 -24.94
CA THR A 381 40.56 -8.88 -23.57
C THR A 381 39.14 -9.08 -23.04
N PRO A 382 38.83 -10.17 -22.31
CA PRO A 382 37.52 -10.28 -21.66
C PRO A 382 37.33 -9.03 -20.79
N ALA A 383 36.18 -8.37 -20.93
CA ALA A 383 35.77 -7.37 -19.95
C ALA A 383 35.83 -8.05 -18.56
N PRO A 384 36.29 -7.36 -17.51
CA PRO A 384 36.52 -7.99 -16.22
C PRO A 384 35.22 -8.62 -15.72
N ASP A 385 35.28 -9.92 -15.44
CA ASP A 385 34.14 -10.75 -15.05
C ASP A 385 33.34 -10.12 -13.90
N SER A 386 32.05 -9.98 -14.19
CA SER A 386 31.02 -9.47 -13.32
C SER A 386 30.59 -10.55 -12.32
N LEU A 387 31.28 -10.64 -11.18
CA LEU A 387 31.03 -11.63 -10.13
C LEU A 387 29.52 -11.87 -9.84
N GLY A 388 28.69 -10.81 -9.81
CA GLY A 388 27.24 -10.91 -9.59
C GLY A 388 26.43 -11.59 -10.71
N LEU A 389 26.70 -11.29 -11.99
CA LEU A 389 25.97 -11.89 -13.12
C LEU A 389 26.27 -13.38 -13.27
N GLU A 390 27.53 -13.77 -13.04
CA GLU A 390 27.91 -15.18 -13.12
C GLU A 390 27.24 -16.00 -11.99
N MET A 391 27.16 -15.44 -10.78
CA MET A 391 26.42 -16.06 -9.68
C MET A 391 24.92 -16.25 -10.02
N GLU A 392 24.28 -15.26 -10.63
CA GLU A 392 22.87 -15.39 -11.06
C GLU A 392 22.69 -16.47 -12.14
N HIS A 393 23.60 -16.57 -13.11
CA HIS A 393 23.54 -17.64 -14.10
C HIS A 393 23.64 -19.02 -13.45
N ARG A 394 24.59 -19.20 -12.51
CA ARG A 394 24.72 -20.46 -11.74
C ARG A 394 23.47 -20.77 -10.92
N PHE A 395 22.86 -19.77 -10.29
CA PHE A 395 21.60 -19.94 -9.57
C PHE A 395 20.49 -20.47 -10.49
N ILE A 396 20.32 -19.87 -11.67
CA ILE A 396 19.30 -20.33 -12.63
C ILE A 396 19.60 -21.75 -13.13
N ASP A 397 20.86 -22.05 -13.45
CA ASP A 397 21.26 -23.42 -13.85
C ASP A 397 20.94 -24.44 -12.75
N GLN A 398 21.22 -24.10 -11.49
CA GLN A 398 20.90 -24.94 -10.34
C GLN A 398 19.39 -25.17 -10.21
N VAL A 399 18.58 -24.10 -10.31
CA VAL A 399 17.12 -24.20 -10.29
C VAL A 399 16.63 -25.09 -11.44
N LEU A 400 17.04 -24.82 -12.68
CA LEU A 400 16.57 -25.58 -13.84
C LEU A 400 17.00 -27.06 -13.82
N SER A 401 18.16 -27.38 -13.25
CA SER A 401 18.65 -28.76 -13.15
C SER A 401 17.86 -29.61 -12.13
N THR A 402 17.31 -28.98 -11.09
CA THR A 402 16.61 -29.66 -9.99
C THR A 402 15.10 -29.50 -10.04
N CYS A 403 14.60 -28.59 -10.87
CA CYS A 403 13.19 -28.22 -10.93
C CYS A 403 12.31 -29.33 -11.54
N ARG A 404 11.24 -29.68 -10.83
CA ARG A 404 10.14 -30.52 -11.32
C ARG A 404 8.86 -29.75 -11.65
N ASN A 405 8.81 -28.46 -11.27
CA ASN A 405 7.64 -27.59 -11.42
C ASN A 405 7.70 -26.86 -12.78
N VAL A 406 6.67 -27.03 -13.61
CA VAL A 406 6.62 -26.46 -14.98
C VAL A 406 6.65 -24.93 -14.95
N GLU A 407 5.90 -24.31 -14.05
CA GLU A 407 5.85 -22.85 -13.90
C GLU A 407 7.20 -22.29 -13.43
N GLN A 408 7.83 -22.95 -12.46
CA GLN A 408 9.17 -22.57 -11.99
C GLN A 408 10.21 -22.62 -13.12
N ALA A 409 10.18 -23.65 -13.97
CA ALA A 409 11.04 -23.73 -15.14
C ALA A 409 10.74 -22.61 -16.15
N ARG A 410 9.46 -22.29 -16.38
CA ARG A 410 9.04 -21.18 -17.25
C ARG A 410 9.58 -19.84 -16.74
N TYR A 411 9.42 -19.55 -15.45
CA TYR A 411 9.87 -18.29 -14.84
C TYR A 411 11.39 -18.18 -14.80
N ALA A 412 12.11 -19.26 -14.43
CA ALA A 412 13.58 -19.29 -14.47
C ALA A 412 14.13 -19.03 -15.88
N ASN A 413 13.51 -19.61 -16.92
CA ASN A 413 13.87 -19.35 -18.31
C ASN A 413 13.56 -17.91 -18.75
N ALA A 414 12.43 -17.34 -18.34
CA ALA A 414 12.10 -15.95 -18.61
C ALA A 414 13.11 -14.99 -17.93
N TYR A 415 13.48 -15.29 -16.68
CA TYR A 415 14.49 -14.55 -15.94
C TYR A 415 15.88 -14.63 -16.60
N ARG A 416 16.28 -15.81 -17.07
CA ARG A 416 17.51 -15.99 -17.88
C ARG A 416 17.52 -15.11 -19.12
N LYS A 417 16.42 -15.10 -19.90
CA LYS A 417 16.30 -14.27 -21.10
C LYS A 417 16.46 -12.79 -20.76
N TRP A 418 15.88 -12.34 -19.65
CA TRP A 418 16.05 -10.98 -19.17
C TRP A 418 17.50 -10.66 -18.78
N LEU A 419 18.20 -11.53 -18.06
CA LEU A 419 19.61 -11.29 -17.69
C LEU A 419 20.51 -11.09 -18.91
N VAL A 420 20.27 -11.80 -20.01
CA VAL A 420 21.02 -11.61 -21.26
C VAL A 420 20.92 -10.17 -21.78
N THR A 421 19.76 -9.52 -21.60
CA THR A 421 19.57 -8.11 -22.01
C THR A 421 20.39 -7.11 -21.19
N LEU A 422 20.89 -7.49 -20.02
CA LEU A 422 21.75 -6.66 -19.17
C LEU A 422 23.24 -6.79 -19.52
N SER A 423 23.61 -7.83 -20.27
CA SER A 423 25.00 -8.14 -20.67
C SER A 423 25.39 -7.56 -22.04
N GLN A 424 24.44 -6.96 -22.74
CA GLN A 424 24.61 -6.27 -24.03
C GLN A 424 24.73 -4.77 -23.79
#